data_AF-V7HJC2-F1
#
_entry.id   AF-V7HJC2-F1
#
_cell.length_a   1.000
_cell.length_b   1.000
_cell.length_c   1.000
_cell.angle_alpha   90.00
_cell.angle_beta   90.00
_cell.angle_gamma   90.00
#
_symmetry.space_group_name_H-M   'P 1'
#
loop_
_entity.id
_entity.type
_entity.pdbx_description
1 polymer ?
#
loop_
_entity_poly.entity_id
_entity_poly.type
_entity_poly.pdbx_seq_one_letter_code
_entity_poly.pdbx_strand_id
1 'polypeptide(L)' 'MSVDPTLAETKAIRALRRLAKTWPKSLWLFSASGSLCVMRADEGGGHIHTKDGGIDPDYILADIDIPNDGGDW' A
#
# COMPACT_ATOMS: atom_id res chain seq x y z
N MET A 1 -10.42 -24.43 -7.73
CA MET A 1 -10.63 -24.71 -6.29
C MET A 1 -10.79 -23.37 -5.60
N SER A 2 -11.80 -23.18 -4.76
CA SER A 2 -11.87 -22.02 -3.87
C SER A 2 -10.92 -22.29 -2.70
N VAL A 3 -10.05 -21.35 -2.39
CA VAL A 3 -9.21 -21.39 -1.18
C VAL A 3 -9.90 -20.50 -0.16
N ASP A 4 -10.45 -21.12 0.89
CA ASP A 4 -11.08 -20.38 1.97
C ASP A 4 -10.02 -19.96 3.02
N PRO A 5 -10.05 -18.71 3.52
CA PRO A 5 -9.10 -18.26 4.51
C PRO A 5 -9.36 -18.90 5.87
N THR A 6 -8.29 -19.15 6.61
CA THR A 6 -8.31 -19.46 8.04
C THR A 6 -8.94 -18.31 8.85
N LEU A 7 -9.26 -18.58 10.11
CA LEU A 7 -9.74 -17.55 11.04
C LEU A 7 -8.72 -16.41 11.25
N ALA A 8 -7.43 -16.72 11.25
CA ALA A 8 -6.37 -15.73 11.41
C ALA A 8 -6.28 -14.80 10.19
N GLU A 9 -6.25 -15.38 8.99
CA GLU A 9 -6.25 -14.63 7.72
C GLU A 9 -7.52 -13.78 7.58
N THR A 10 -8.68 -14.33 7.94
CA THR A 10 -9.96 -13.58 7.94
C THR A 10 -9.88 -12.35 8.85
N LYS A 11 -9.29 -12.47 10.05
CA LYS A 11 -9.11 -11.35 10.97
C LYS A 11 -8.16 -10.30 10.41
N ALA A 12 -7.03 -10.72 9.82
CA ALA A 12 -6.06 -9.82 9.19
C ALA A 12 -6.70 -9.04 8.02
N ILE A 13 -7.39 -9.75 7.11
CA ILE A 13 -8.12 -9.13 5.99
C ILE A 13 -9.17 -8.14 6.49
N ARG A 14 -9.91 -8.49 7.54
CA ARG A 14 -10.90 -7.57 8.15
C ARG A 14 -10.23 -6.35 8.76
N ALA A 15 -9.05 -6.47 9.35
CA ALA A 15 -8.30 -5.34 9.88
C ALA A 15 -7.88 -4.39 8.74
N LEU A 16 -7.29 -4.89 7.66
CA LEU A 16 -6.93 -4.10 6.49
C LEU A 16 -8.15 -3.39 5.88
N ARG A 17 -9.27 -4.10 5.71
CA ARG A 17 -10.53 -3.50 5.20
C ARG A 17 -11.09 -2.41 6.11
N ARG A 18 -10.90 -2.50 7.43
CA ARG A 18 -11.31 -1.44 8.36
C ARG A 18 -10.38 -0.24 8.24
N LEU A 19 -9.08 -0.47 8.20
CA LEU A 19 -8.07 0.58 8.01
C LEU A 19 -8.32 1.38 6.72
N ALA A 20 -8.64 0.69 5.62
CA ALA A 20 -8.96 1.31 4.34
C ALA A 20 -10.12 2.33 4.41
N LYS A 21 -11.10 2.13 5.29
CA LYS A 21 -12.24 3.06 5.44
C LYS A 21 -11.85 4.39 6.08
N THR A 22 -10.77 4.41 6.84
CA THR A 22 -10.28 5.58 7.58
C THR A 22 -8.93 6.05 7.06
N TRP A 23 -8.49 5.53 5.91
CA TRP A 23 -7.18 5.86 5.34
C TRP A 23 -7.15 7.34 4.93
N PRO A 24 -6.17 8.13 5.40
CA PRO A 24 -6.06 9.54 5.04
C PRO A 24 -5.81 9.70 3.53
N LYS A 25 -6.51 10.64 2.89
CA LYS A 25 -6.29 10.95 1.45
C LYS A 25 -4.90 11.50 1.14
N SER A 26 -4.20 11.99 2.16
CA SER A 26 -2.80 12.43 2.05
C SER A 26 -1.80 11.27 2.03
N LEU A 27 -2.25 10.03 2.11
CA LEU A 27 -1.43 8.83 2.09
C LEU A 27 -1.87 7.86 0.99
N TRP A 28 -0.92 7.14 0.42
CA TRP A 28 -1.18 6.02 -0.47
C TRP A 28 -0.16 4.91 -0.21
N LEU A 29 -0.39 3.73 -0.78
CA LEU A 29 0.48 2.57 -0.63
C LEU A 29 1.16 2.27 -1.96
N PHE A 30 2.48 2.13 -1.93
CA PHE A 30 3.28 1.76 -3.08
C PHE A 30 4.00 0.44 -2.80
N SER A 31 3.93 -0.50 -3.73
CA SER A 31 4.77 -1.68 -3.68
C SER A 31 6.09 -1.39 -4.35
N ALA A 32 7.18 -1.47 -3.59
CA ALA A 32 8.53 -1.33 -4.11
C ALA A 32 9.32 -2.59 -3.78
N SER A 33 9.65 -3.39 -4.79
CA SER A 33 10.60 -4.51 -4.68
C SER A 33 10.32 -5.51 -3.54
N GLY A 34 9.04 -5.81 -3.26
CA GLY A 34 8.68 -6.78 -2.21
C GLY A 34 8.15 -6.16 -0.91
N SER A 35 8.31 -4.85 -0.73
CA SER A 35 7.93 -4.10 0.47
C SER A 35 6.78 -3.14 0.21
N LEU A 36 5.88 -2.99 1.19
CA LEU A 36 4.72 -2.11 1.09
C LEU A 36 5.06 -0.77 1.75
N CYS A 37 5.31 0.26 0.94
CA CYS A 37 5.67 1.59 1.41
C CYS A 37 4.41 2.44 1.60
N VAL A 38 4.32 3.12 2.75
CA VAL A 38 3.35 4.19 3.01
C VAL A 38 3.93 5.48 2.46
N MET A 39 3.29 6.01 1.42
CA MET A 39 3.73 7.18 0.68
C MET A 39 2.86 8.38 1.04
N ARG A 40 3.46 9.58 1.08
CA ARG A 40 2.69 10.83 1.07
C ARG A 40 2.17 11.10 -0.35
N ALA A 41 0.92 11.52 -0.45
CA ALA A 41 0.29 11.96 -1.69
C ALA A 41 0.52 13.47 -1.92
N ASP A 42 0.34 13.93 -3.16
CA ASP A 42 0.30 15.37 -3.46
C ASP A 42 -0.99 16.04 -2.91
N GLU A 43 -1.11 17.36 -3.11
CA GLU A 43 -2.28 18.13 -2.63
C GLU A 43 -3.62 17.67 -3.25
N GLY A 44 -3.58 17.02 -4.42
CA GLY A 44 -4.73 16.45 -5.12
C GLY A 44 -4.97 14.97 -4.80
N GLY A 45 -4.14 14.34 -3.97
CA GLY A 45 -4.18 12.89 -3.71
C GLY A 45 -3.52 12.04 -4.80
N GLY A 46 -2.74 12.65 -5.68
CA GLY A 46 -1.93 12.00 -6.70
C GLY A 46 -0.60 11.46 -6.18
N HIS A 47 0.09 10.73 -7.06
CA HIS A 47 1.39 10.13 -6.77
C HIS A 47 2.51 11.08 -7.18
N ILE A 48 3.59 11.08 -6.40
CA ILE A 48 4.72 11.97 -6.63
C ILE A 48 5.81 11.19 -7.37
N HIS A 49 6.21 11.75 -8.51
CA HIS A 49 7.19 11.15 -9.41
C HIS A 49 8.50 11.94 -9.40
N THR A 50 9.61 11.22 -9.48
CA THR A 50 10.92 11.76 -9.83
C THR A 50 10.88 12.40 -11.22
N LYS A 51 11.87 13.25 -11.52
CA LYS A 51 12.02 13.88 -12.85
C LYS A 51 12.13 12.86 -13.99
N ASP A 52 12.63 11.66 -13.69
CA ASP A 52 12.84 10.58 -14.65
C ASP A 52 11.62 9.64 -14.76
N GLY A 53 10.51 9.95 -14.08
CA GLY A 53 9.22 9.27 -14.22
C GLY A 53 8.94 8.14 -13.22
N GLY A 54 9.94 7.72 -12.43
CA GLY A 54 9.74 6.76 -11.33
C GLY A 54 9.03 7.38 -10.12
N ILE A 55 8.53 6.57 -9.18
CA ILE A 55 7.97 7.07 -7.91
C ILE A 55 9.09 7.65 -7.03
N ASP A 56 8.84 8.81 -6.43
CA ASP A 56 9.83 9.53 -5.63
C ASP A 56 9.98 8.92 -4.22
N PRO A 57 11.15 8.33 -3.87
CA PRO A 57 11.37 7.72 -2.57
C PRO A 57 11.43 8.73 -1.40
N ASP A 58 11.66 10.03 -1.67
CA ASP A 58 11.71 11.06 -0.62
C ASP A 58 10.34 11.24 0.08
N TYR A 59 9.28 10.68 -0.50
CA TYR A 59 7.92 10.73 0.02
C TYR A 59 7.49 9.45 0.75
N ILE A 60 8.42 8.51 1.00
CA ILE A 60 8.19 7.35 1.88
C ILE A 60 8.12 7.85 3.34
N LEU A 61 7.05 7.48 4.05
CA LEU A 61 6.88 7.78 5.48
C LEU A 61 7.11 6.57 6.37
N ALA A 62 6.90 5.36 5.84
CA ALA A 62 7.11 4.10 6.54
C ALA A 62 7.11 2.93 5.54
N ASP A 63 7.70 1.82 5.95
CA ASP A 63 7.54 0.49 5.36
C ASP A 63 6.63 -0.39 6.23
N ILE A 64 5.92 -1.31 5.59
CA ILE A 64 5.10 -2.33 6.24
C ILE A 64 5.63 -3.69 5.80
N ASP A 65 6.05 -4.50 6.79
CA ASP A 65 6.59 -5.86 6.60
C ASP A 65 5.51 -6.89 6.24
N ILE A 66 4.77 -6.62 5.17
CA ILE A 66 3.83 -7.55 4.54
C ILE A 66 4.32 -7.80 3.11
N PRO A 67 4.67 -9.05 2.75
CA PRO A 67 5.10 -9.39 1.40
C PRO A 67 4.06 -8.98 0.36
N ASN A 68 4.52 -8.33 -0.71
CA ASN A 68 3.68 -7.92 -1.84
C ASN A 68 4.54 -7.76 -3.11
N ASP A 69 4.03 -8.13 -4.28
CA ASP A 69 4.79 -8.18 -5.53
C ASP A 69 4.60 -6.93 -6.42
N GLY A 70 3.77 -5.99 -5.98
CA GLY A 70 3.41 -4.78 -6.73
C GLY A 70 2.41 -4.98 -7.84
N GLY A 71 2.09 -6.24 -8.15
CA GLY A 71 0.95 -6.68 -8.92
C GLY A 71 0.94 -6.27 -10.40
N ASP A 72 0.64 -7.26 -11.24
CA ASP A 72 -0.54 -7.20 -12.10
C ASP A 72 -1.12 -8.62 -12.27
N TRP A 73 -2.38 -8.75 -12.72
CA TRP A 73 -3.09 -10.03 -12.93
C TRP A 73 -3.50 -10.25 -14.39
#